data_AF-A0A520MCI5-F1
#
_entry.id   AF-A0A520MCI5-F1
#
_cell.length_a   1.000
_cell.length_b   1.000
_cell.length_c   1.000
_cell.angle_alpha   90.00
_cell.angle_beta   90.00
_cell.angle_gamma   90.00
#
_symmetry.space_group_name_H-M   'P 1'
#
loop_
_entity.id
_entity.type
_entity.pdbx_description
1 polymer ?
#
loop_
_entity_poly.entity_id
_entity_poly.type
_entity_poly.pdbx_seq_one_letter_code
_entity_poly.pdbx_strand_id
1 'polypeptide(L)' 'MARQKNAISSVQLTVSVTERVREHLDRMTETGMFGKNAAETANLLLIDSIREYIEKGSTFLDSKSEDQ' A
#
# COMPACT_ATOMS: atom_id res chain seq x y z
N MET A 1 9.51 -8.65 33.26
CA MET A 1 8.32 -8.02 32.64
C MET A 1 8.17 -8.58 31.23
N ALA A 2 6.99 -9.09 30.85
CA ALA A 2 6.76 -9.64 29.52
C ALA A 2 6.79 -8.52 28.47
N ARG A 3 7.64 -8.68 27.45
CA ARG A 3 7.79 -7.73 26.35
C ARG A 3 6.43 -7.56 25.66
N GLN A 4 5.88 -6.34 25.62
CA GLN A 4 4.74 -6.02 24.76
C GLN A 4 5.14 -6.43 23.33
N LYS A 5 4.48 -7.44 22.77
CA LYS A 5 4.57 -7.74 21.34
C LYS A 5 4.00 -6.51 20.64
N ASN A 6 4.86 -5.74 19.96
CA ASN A 6 4.41 -4.75 19.00
C ASN A 6 3.65 -5.49 17.90
N ALA A 7 2.35 -5.68 18.09
CA ALA A 7 1.47 -6.27 17.11
C ALA A 7 1.11 -5.14 16.13
N ILE A 8 1.98 -4.92 15.15
CA ILE A 8 1.60 -4.13 13.97
C ILE A 8 0.45 -4.92 13.32
N SER A 9 -0.77 -4.40 13.44
CA SER A 9 -1.95 -5.01 12.85
C SER A 9 -1.85 -4.86 11.33
N SER A 10 -1.64 -5.96 10.63
CA SER A 10 -1.70 -6.00 9.16
C SER A 10 -3.14 -6.27 8.73
N VAL A 11 -3.58 -5.58 7.67
CA VAL A 11 -4.86 -5.82 7.02
C VAL A 11 -4.58 -6.40 5.65
N GLN A 12 -5.30 -7.47 5.27
CA GLN A 12 -5.22 -8.03 3.93
C GLN A 12 -6.17 -7.27 3.00
N LEU A 13 -5.63 -6.73 1.91
CA LEU A 13 -6.38 -6.06 0.86
C LEU A 13 -6.33 -6.91 -0.42
N THR A 14 -7.48 -7.12 -1.07
CA THR A 14 -7.55 -7.73 -2.41
C THR A 14 -7.88 -6.64 -3.42
N VAL A 15 -7.06 -6.50 -4.46
CA VAL A 15 -7.24 -5.48 -5.50
C VAL A 15 -7.45 -6.16 -6.84
N SER A 16 -8.52 -5.78 -7.54
CA SER A 16 -8.75 -6.21 -8.92
C SER A 16 -8.04 -5.26 -9.86
N VAL A 17 -7.18 -5.79 -10.73
CA VAL A 17 -6.40 -5.01 -11.70
C VAL A 17 -6.54 -5.61 -13.09
N THR A 18 -6.22 -4.82 -14.12
CA THR A 18 -6.14 -5.34 -15.49
C THR A 18 -4.89 -6.19 -15.68
N GLU A 19 -4.88 -7.07 -16.67
CA GLU A 19 -3.74 -7.95 -16.98
C GLU A 19 -2.45 -7.16 -17.22
N ARG A 20 -2.54 -6.03 -17.93
CA ARG A 20 -1.39 -5.15 -18.19
C ARG A 20 -0.75 -4.61 -16.91
N VAL A 21 -1.55 -4.29 -15.90
CA VAL A 21 -1.04 -3.81 -14.61
C VAL A 21 -0.35 -4.94 -13.87
N ARG A 22 -0.92 -6.16 -13.90
CA ARG A 22 -0.28 -7.34 -13.33
C ARG A 22 1.09 -7.61 -13.99
N GLU A 23 1.15 -7.66 -15.31
CA GLU A 23 2.40 -7.86 -16.05
C GLU A 23 3.44 -6.79 -15.72
N HIS A 24 3.00 -5.55 -15.54
CA HIS A 24 3.90 -4.47 -15.16
C HIS A 24 4.51 -4.69 -13.77
N LEU A 25 3.70 -5.10 -12.79
CA LEU A 25 4.17 -5.44 -11.44
C LEU A 25 5.16 -6.62 -11.45
N ASP A 26 4.88 -7.65 -12.27
CA ASP A 26 5.78 -8.80 -12.43
C ASP A 26 7.13 -8.37 -13.02
N ARG A 27 7.15 -7.54 -14.08
CA ARG A 27 8.40 -7.02 -14.66
C ARG A 27 9.17 -6.14 -13.67
N MET A 28 8.49 -5.31 -12.89
CA MET A 28 9.13 -4.49 -11.86
C MET A 28 9.76 -5.36 -10.76
N THR A 29 9.12 -6.48 -10.43
CA THR A 29 9.69 -7.48 -9.53
C THR A 29 10.95 -8.11 -10.13
N GLU A 30 10.91 -8.52 -11.40
CA GLU A 30 12.04 -9.14 -12.12
C GLU A 30 13.26 -8.21 -12.24
N THR A 31 13.03 -6.91 -12.39
CA THR A 31 14.11 -5.89 -12.43
C THR A 31 14.81 -5.71 -11.08
N GLY A 32 14.32 -6.35 -10.01
CA GLY A 32 14.91 -6.31 -8.67
C GLY A 32 14.72 -4.99 -7.92
N MET A 33 13.88 -4.10 -8.44
CA MET A 33 13.83 -2.70 -8.01
C MET A 33 12.84 -2.45 -6.87
N PHE A 34 11.79 -3.28 -6.71
CA PHE A 34 10.68 -2.98 -5.80
C PHE A 34 10.16 -4.15 -4.94
N GLY A 35 10.70 -5.38 -5.02
CA GLY A 35 10.22 -6.47 -4.16
C GLY A 35 10.57 -7.87 -4.68
N LYS A 36 10.20 -8.90 -3.91
CA LYS A 36 10.42 -10.32 -4.29
C LYS A 36 9.24 -10.92 -5.04
N ASN A 37 8.07 -10.29 -4.99
CA ASN A 37 6.86 -10.69 -5.69
C ASN A 37 5.98 -9.47 -6.01
N ALA A 38 5.03 -9.65 -6.93
CA ALA A 38 4.11 -8.58 -7.35
C ALA A 38 3.30 -7.96 -6.20
N ALA A 39 2.97 -8.72 -5.15
CA ALA A 39 2.22 -8.22 -4.01
C ALA A 39 3.06 -7.27 -3.13
N GLU A 40 4.33 -7.60 -2.88
CA GLU A 40 5.27 -6.71 -2.20
C GLU A 40 5.53 -5.45 -3.01
N THR A 41 5.74 -5.59 -4.33
CA THR A 41 5.92 -4.45 -5.23
C THR A 41 4.69 -3.54 -5.23
N ALA A 42 3.49 -4.10 -5.32
CA ALA A 42 2.24 -3.33 -5.22
C ALA A 42 2.14 -2.60 -3.87
N ASN A 43 2.50 -3.27 -2.77
CA ASN A 43 2.48 -2.64 -1.45
C ASN A 43 3.45 -1.45 -1.34
N LEU A 44 4.69 -1.59 -1.83
CA LEU A 44 5.65 -0.47 -1.83
C LEU A 44 5.17 0.69 -2.70
N LEU A 45 4.65 0.42 -3.90
CA LEU A 45 4.12 1.45 -4.78
C LEU A 45 2.91 2.17 -4.17
N LEU A 46 2.03 1.44 -3.48
CA LEU A 46 0.90 2.04 -2.76
C LEU A 46 1.39 2.96 -1.63
N ILE A 47 2.39 2.54 -0.85
CA ILE A 47 2.97 3.38 0.20
C ILE A 47 3.56 4.66 -0.38
N ASP A 48 4.32 4.55 -1.47
CA ASP A 48 4.95 5.69 -2.12
C ASP A 48 3.90 6.67 -2.69
N SER A 49 2.90 6.13 -3.38
CA SER A 49 1.79 6.91 -3.92
C SER A 49 0.99 7.63 -2.82
N ILE A 50 0.73 6.96 -1.69
CA ILE A 50 0.03 7.57 -0.55
C ILE A 50 0.87 8.69 0.06
N ARG A 51 2.18 8.51 0.20
CA ARG A 51 3.08 9.55 0.72
C ARG A 51 3.09 10.76 -0.20
N GLU A 52 3.27 10.55 -1.50
CA GLU A 52 3.24 11.62 -2.50
C GLU A 52 1.89 12.37 -2.47
N TYR A 53 0.79 11.63 -2.32
CA TYR A 53 -0.55 12.21 -2.23
C TYR A 53 -0.74 13.10 -0.99
N ILE A 54 -0.22 12.65 0.17
CA ILE A 54 -0.22 13.42 1.41
C ILE A 54 0.68 14.66 1.29
N GLU A 55 1.88 14.51 0.73
CA GLU A 55 2.83 15.63 0.52
C GLU A 55 2.27 16.71 -0.39
N LYS A 56 1.45 16.34 -1.38
CA LYS A 56 0.71 17.27 -2.24
C LYS A 56 -0.46 17.98 -1.52
N GLY A 57 -0.62 17.79 -0.22
CA GLY A 57 -1.64 18.45 0.60
C GLY A 57 -3.05 17.86 0.47
N SER A 58 -3.19 16.70 -0.19
CA SER A 58 -4.48 16.02 -0.28
C SER A 58 -4.73 15.25 1.02
N THR A 59 -5.51 15.84 1.91
CA THR A 59 -5.81 15.25 3.21
C THR A 59 -6.92 14.21 3.03
N PHE A 60 -6.70 12.97 3.48
CA PHE A 60 -7.75 11.94 3.56
C PHE A 60 -8.84 12.24 4.62
N LEU A 61 -8.77 13.40 5.27
CA LEU A 61 -9.67 13.82 6.34
C LEU A 61 -10.69 14.82 5.81
N ASP A 62 -11.67 14.34 5.04
CA ASP A 62 -12.98 14.96 5.03
C ASP A 62 -14.05 13.92 4.68
N SER A 63 -14.44 13.11 5.67
CA SER A 63 -15.78 12.51 5.75
C SER A 63 -15.94 11.66 7.02
N LYS A 64 -16.33 12.32 8.11
CA LYS A 64 -17.49 11.98 8.98
C LYS A 64 -17.36 12.71 10.32
N SER A 65 -17.58 14.01 10.27
CA SER A 65 -18.48 14.65 11.24
C SER A 65 -19.91 14.20 10.87
N GLU A 66 -20.78 14.00 11.86
CA GLU A 66 -22.17 13.50 11.76
C GLU A 66 -22.24 11.95 11.64
N ASP A 67 -22.77 11.22 12.63
CA ASP A 67 -24.03 11.45 13.34
C ASP A 67 -23.90 11.45 14.87
N GLN A 68 -24.66 12.37 15.48
CA GLN A 68 -25.02 12.44 16.91
C GLN A 68 -25.94 11.29 17.33
#